data_AF-A0A1H3S6X7-F1
#
_entry.id   AF-A0A1H3S6X7-F1
#
_cell.length_a   1.000
_cell.length_b   1.000
_cell.length_c   1.000
_cell.angle_alpha   90.00
_cell.angle_beta   90.00
_cell.angle_gamma   90.00
#
_symmetry.space_group_name_H-M   'P 1'
#
loop_
_entity.id
_entity.type
_entity.pdbx_description
1 polymer ?
#
loop_
_entity_poly.entity_id
_entity_poly.type
_entity_poly.pdbx_seq_one_letter_code
_entity_poly.pdbx_strand_id
1 'polypeptide(L)'
;MSETSRVVFSSFRAGGDPMLDSWNRFRQVVAPVSSAGSPERAGSRPGVASTIASGAAERTGIWRILATNNRELCRSAHVYPSFSSARAHVLQLRDRIDELVVTPVIGPRPGSRGWYMTLNGVVVVTCGRWYGAAASSAEAASASLEELARAAISEAARDVTAPGRRAPGRPAPRTATDRPAW
;
A
#
# COMPACT_ATOMS: atom_id res chain seq x y z
N MET A 1 22.37 13.98 -7.98
CA MET A 1 21.88 13.14 -6.87
C MET A 1 20.51 12.63 -7.27
N SER A 2 20.39 11.35 -7.65
CA SER A 2 19.15 10.81 -8.20
C SER A 2 18.10 10.73 -7.09
N GLU A 3 17.19 11.70 -7.05
CA GLU A 3 15.97 11.58 -6.28
C GLU A 3 15.21 10.36 -6.84
N THR A 4 15.32 9.23 -6.15
CA THR A 4 14.79 7.96 -6.64
C THR A 4 13.47 7.69 -5.92
N SER A 5 12.42 7.44 -6.69
CA SER A 5 11.15 6.96 -6.15
C SER A 5 11.37 5.67 -5.36
N ARG A 6 10.51 5.40 -4.38
CA ARG A 6 10.71 4.30 -3.44
C ARG A 6 9.47 3.46 -3.25
N VAL A 7 9.69 2.15 -3.13
CA VAL A 7 8.69 1.21 -2.63
C VAL A 7 8.75 1.23 -1.11
N VAL A 8 7.64 1.60 -0.47
CA VAL A 8 7.49 1.59 0.98
C VAL A 8 6.44 0.57 1.38
N PHE A 9 6.60 0.02 2.58
CA PHE A 9 5.68 -0.96 3.15
C PHE A 9 4.98 -0.34 4.34
N SER A 10 3.68 -0.58 4.40
CA SER A 10 2.72 0.12 5.25
C SER A 10 1.96 -0.94 6.04
N SER A 11 2.24 -1.07 7.34
CA SER A 11 1.57 -2.02 8.25
C SER A 11 0.31 -1.42 8.87
N PHE A 12 -0.73 -2.25 8.99
CA PHE A 12 -1.94 -1.97 9.76
C PHE A 12 -1.79 -2.44 11.20
N ARG A 13 -2.53 -1.83 12.13
CA ARG A 13 -2.40 -2.12 13.57
C ARG A 13 -3.13 -3.40 14.00
N ALA A 14 -4.23 -3.76 13.32
CA ALA A 14 -5.02 -4.97 13.61
C ALA A 14 -5.99 -5.30 12.45
N GLY A 15 -6.62 -6.47 12.48
CA GLY A 15 -7.61 -6.92 11.47
C GLY A 15 -8.90 -6.09 11.37
N GLY A 16 -9.14 -5.14 12.27
CA GLY A 16 -10.26 -4.18 12.25
C GLY A 16 -9.81 -2.72 12.10
N ASP A 17 -8.66 -2.48 11.48
CA ASP A 17 -8.15 -1.12 11.25
C ASP A 17 -9.05 -0.35 10.26
N PRO A 18 -9.63 0.82 10.62
CA PRO A 18 -10.45 1.61 9.72
C PRO A 18 -9.75 2.01 8.41
N MET A 19 -8.40 2.05 8.41
CA MET A 19 -7.62 2.28 7.20
C MET A 19 -7.65 1.08 6.27
N LEU A 20 -7.65 -0.15 6.80
CA LEU A 20 -7.81 -1.38 6.03
C LEU A 20 -9.21 -1.46 5.39
N ASP A 21 -10.25 -1.03 6.10
CA ASP A 21 -11.61 -0.95 5.53
C ASP A 21 -11.71 0.09 4.42
N SER A 22 -11.16 1.28 4.65
CA SER A 22 -11.15 2.35 3.64
C SER A 22 -10.36 1.93 2.40
N TRP A 23 -9.28 1.19 2.62
CA TRP A 23 -8.46 0.58 1.60
C TRP A 23 -9.25 -0.43 0.74
N ASN A 24 -9.91 -1.39 1.39
CA ASN A 24 -10.72 -2.40 0.70
C ASN A 24 -11.86 -1.78 -0.11
N ARG A 25 -12.53 -0.75 0.42
CA ARG A 25 -13.56 -0.01 -0.32
C ARG A 25 -13.00 0.65 -1.57
N PHE A 26 -11.87 1.34 -1.47
CA PHE A 26 -11.24 1.96 -2.64
C PHE A 26 -10.90 0.91 -3.70
N ARG A 27 -10.27 -0.21 -3.30
CA ARG A 27 -9.93 -1.31 -4.19
C ARG A 27 -11.16 -1.85 -4.91
N GLN A 28 -12.26 -2.10 -4.21
CA GLN A 28 -13.49 -2.62 -4.80
C GLN A 28 -14.09 -1.69 -5.86
N VAL A 29 -13.92 -0.38 -5.70
CA VAL A 29 -14.42 0.60 -6.68
C VAL A 29 -13.47 0.73 -7.89
N VAL A 30 -12.15 0.64 -7.67
CA VAL A 30 -11.17 0.73 -8.77
C VAL A 30 -11.08 -0.56 -9.58
N ALA A 31 -11.08 -1.70 -8.90
CA ALA A 31 -11.01 -3.02 -9.47
C ALA A 31 -12.23 -3.81 -8.97
N PRO A 32 -13.44 -3.48 -9.47
CA PRO A 32 -14.61 -4.32 -9.21
C PRO A 32 -14.24 -5.72 -9.67
N VAL A 33 -14.42 -6.69 -8.77
CA VAL A 33 -14.03 -8.08 -8.98
C VAL A 33 -14.58 -8.51 -10.34
N SER A 34 -13.70 -8.60 -11.34
CA SER A 34 -14.03 -9.35 -12.53
C SER A 34 -14.07 -10.79 -12.03
N SER A 35 -15.24 -11.42 -12.12
CA SER A 35 -15.51 -12.79 -11.66
C SER A 35 -14.74 -13.85 -12.48
N ALA A 36 -13.49 -13.59 -12.82
CA ALA A 36 -12.59 -14.46 -13.55
C ALA A 36 -11.31 -14.61 -12.72
N GLY A 37 -11.24 -15.71 -11.96
CA GLY A 37 -10.01 -16.19 -11.34
C GLY A 37 -9.74 -15.63 -9.95
N SER A 38 -10.31 -16.28 -8.93
CA SER A 38 -9.52 -16.53 -7.72
C SER A 38 -8.16 -17.08 -8.17
N PRO A 39 -7.01 -16.61 -7.64
CA PRO A 39 -5.76 -17.33 -7.86
C PRO A 39 -5.92 -18.71 -7.22
N GLU A 40 -6.34 -19.70 -8.01
CA GLU A 40 -6.22 -21.09 -7.65
C GLU A 40 -4.75 -21.34 -7.37
N ARG A 41 -4.46 -21.54 -6.08
CA ARG A 41 -3.37 -22.37 -5.56
C ARG A 41 -2.15 -22.45 -6.50
N ALA A 42 -1.41 -21.34 -6.61
CA ALA A 42 -0.03 -21.41 -7.03
C ALA A 42 0.77 -22.14 -5.93
N GLY A 43 0.81 -23.47 -6.03
CA GLY A 43 1.83 -24.35 -5.48
C GLY A 43 2.19 -24.18 -4.01
N SER A 44 1.34 -24.64 -3.09
CA SER A 44 1.80 -25.04 -1.75
C SER A 44 2.68 -26.29 -1.88
N ARG A 45 3.98 -26.10 -2.04
CA ARG A 45 4.99 -27.11 -1.66
C ARG A 45 5.33 -26.88 -0.18
N PRO A 46 5.10 -27.85 0.72
CA PRO A 46 5.57 -27.75 2.10
C PRO A 46 7.06 -28.14 2.18
N GLY A 47 7.87 -27.30 2.83
CA GLY A 47 9.32 -27.48 3.03
C GLY A 47 10.08 -26.34 2.36
N VAL A 48 10.63 -25.36 3.08
CA VAL A 48 11.59 -25.50 4.18
C VAL A 48 11.27 -24.45 5.25
N ALA A 49 11.28 -24.87 6.51
CA ALA A 49 11.28 -23.98 7.65
C ALA A 49 12.57 -23.14 7.65
N SER A 50 12.47 -21.86 7.29
CA SER A 50 13.46 -20.87 7.69
C SER A 50 13.04 -20.30 9.04
N THR A 51 13.53 -20.95 10.09
CA THR A 51 13.62 -20.36 11.43
C THR A 51 14.59 -19.18 11.39
N ILE A 52 14.32 -18.17 12.24
CA ILE A 52 15.06 -16.93 12.51
C ILE A 52 14.65 -15.78 11.56
N ALA A 53 13.85 -14.79 11.98
CA ALA A 53 13.99 -13.97 13.18
C ALA A 53 12.66 -13.72 13.92
N SER A 54 12.66 -14.04 15.21
CA SER A 54 11.63 -13.62 16.17
C SER A 54 11.69 -12.11 16.42
N GLY A 55 10.53 -11.43 16.47
CA GLY A 55 10.39 -10.23 17.30
C GLY A 55 9.48 -9.11 16.81
N ALA A 56 9.12 -9.04 15.52
CA ALA A 56 8.09 -8.12 15.06
C ALA A 56 6.82 -8.93 14.83
N ALA A 57 5.76 -8.66 15.59
CA ALA A 57 4.42 -9.16 15.27
C ALA A 57 4.22 -9.02 13.75
N GLU A 58 3.93 -10.13 13.06
CA GLU A 58 3.74 -10.12 11.60
C GLU A 58 2.53 -9.24 11.28
N ARG A 59 2.78 -7.95 11.08
CA ARG A 59 1.72 -6.98 10.82
C ARG A 59 1.37 -7.09 9.35
N THR A 60 0.09 -7.32 9.11
CA THR A 60 -0.49 -7.26 7.78
C THR A 60 -0.32 -5.86 7.21
N GLY A 61 -0.10 -5.76 5.91
CA GLY A 61 0.21 -4.48 5.29
C GLY A 61 0.11 -4.46 3.77
N ILE A 62 0.32 -3.29 3.21
CA ILE A 62 0.38 -3.05 1.76
C ILE A 62 1.74 -2.47 1.40
N TRP A 63 2.10 -2.54 0.12
CA TRP A 63 3.21 -1.77 -0.43
C TRP A 63 2.70 -0.65 -1.32
N ARG A 64 3.46 0.45 -1.36
CA ARG A 64 3.13 1.69 -2.09
C ARG A 64 4.37 2.19 -2.79
N ILE A 65 4.22 2.76 -3.98
CA ILE A 65 5.30 3.50 -4.66
C ILE A 65 5.09 4.97 -4.41
N LEU A 66 6.08 5.60 -3.80
CA LEU A 66 6.13 7.03 -3.59
C LEU A 66 7.12 7.65 -4.56
N ALA A 67 6.68 8.69 -5.26
CA ALA A 67 7.56 9.61 -5.96
C ALA A 67 8.49 10.34 -4.99
N THR A 68 9.47 11.05 -5.54
CA THR A 68 10.48 11.79 -4.79
C THR A 68 9.90 12.83 -3.84
N ASN A 69 8.81 13.49 -4.26
CA ASN A 69 8.02 14.42 -3.45
C ASN A 69 7.06 13.75 -2.44
N ASN A 70 7.28 12.46 -2.13
CA ASN A 70 6.44 11.61 -1.28
C ASN A 70 5.00 11.40 -1.77
N ARG A 71 4.69 11.80 -3.00
CA ARG A 71 3.37 11.56 -3.58
C ARG A 71 3.23 10.09 -3.94
N GLU A 72 2.12 9.47 -3.53
CA GLU A 72 1.78 8.12 -3.96
C GLU A 72 1.45 8.08 -5.45
N LEU A 73 2.15 7.20 -6.17
CA LEU A 73 1.89 6.89 -7.58
C LEU A 73 0.90 5.74 -7.67
N CYS A 74 1.25 4.62 -7.04
CA CYS A 74 0.47 3.40 -7.02
C CYS A 74 0.71 2.60 -5.75
N ARG A 75 -0.03 1.50 -5.63
CA ARG A 75 -0.03 0.62 -4.46
C ARG A 75 -0.51 -0.76 -4.83
N SER A 76 -0.14 -1.73 -4.00
CA SER A 76 -0.62 -3.11 -4.15
C SER A 76 -2.13 -3.18 -4.21
N ALA A 77 -2.70 -4.17 -4.88
CA ALA A 77 -4.13 -4.45 -4.77
C ALA A 77 -4.43 -5.37 -3.58
N HIS A 78 -3.45 -6.15 -3.14
CA HIS A 78 -3.57 -7.11 -2.06
C HIS A 78 -2.95 -6.58 -0.76
N VAL A 79 -3.45 -7.14 0.35
CA VAL A 79 -2.85 -7.01 1.68
C VAL A 79 -2.03 -8.26 1.94
N TYR A 80 -0.81 -8.07 2.41
CA TYR A 80 0.15 -9.13 2.66
C TYR A 80 0.24 -9.41 4.16
N PRO A 81 0.47 -10.68 4.55
CA PRO A 81 0.63 -11.04 5.96
C PRO A 81 1.93 -10.52 6.57
N SER A 82 2.94 -10.21 5.76
CA SER A 82 4.26 -9.80 6.23
C SER A 82 4.97 -8.86 5.26
N PHE A 83 5.99 -8.15 5.77
CA PHE A 83 6.90 -7.36 4.94
C PHE A 83 7.59 -8.23 3.88
N SER A 84 8.08 -9.42 4.26
CA SER A 84 8.79 -10.32 3.35
C SER A 84 7.91 -10.79 2.19
N SER A 85 6.64 -11.11 2.46
CA SER A 85 5.69 -11.50 1.41
C SER A 85 5.35 -10.34 0.47
N ALA A 86 5.17 -9.13 1.02
CA ALA A 86 4.98 -7.93 0.20
C ALA A 86 6.21 -7.62 -0.68
N ARG A 87 7.43 -7.76 -0.14
CA ARG A 87 8.68 -7.54 -0.87
C ARG A 87 8.86 -8.57 -1.98
N ALA A 88 8.62 -9.84 -1.68
CA ALA A 88 8.66 -10.92 -2.67
C ALA A 88 7.70 -10.64 -3.84
N HIS A 89 6.50 -10.14 -3.56
CA HIS A 89 5.55 -9.78 -4.61
C HIS A 89 6.05 -8.61 -5.47
N VAL A 90 6.64 -7.57 -4.89
CA VAL A 90 7.22 -6.46 -5.67
C VAL A 90 8.32 -6.95 -6.61
N LEU A 91 9.19 -7.84 -6.14
CA LEU A 91 10.24 -8.45 -6.97
C LEU A 91 9.63 -9.31 -8.09
N GLN A 92 8.63 -10.13 -7.78
CA GLN A 92 7.91 -10.90 -8.80
C GLN A 92 7.28 -10.02 -9.88
N LEU A 93 6.71 -8.87 -9.52
CA LEU A 93 6.15 -7.94 -10.50
C LEU A 93 7.22 -7.30 -11.38
N ARG A 94 8.44 -7.09 -10.86
CA ARG A 94 9.57 -6.56 -11.65
C ARG A 94 10.05 -7.56 -12.68
N ASP A 95 10.18 -8.81 -12.28
CA ASP A 95 10.64 -9.88 -13.16
C ASP A 95 9.64 -10.15 -14.30
N ARG A 96 8.38 -9.74 -14.11
CA ARG A 96 7.26 -9.96 -15.05
C ARG A 96 6.61 -8.65 -15.47
N ILE A 97 7.38 -7.56 -15.50
CA ILE A 97 6.85 -6.22 -15.75
C ILE A 97 6.17 -6.11 -17.12
N ASP A 98 6.73 -6.78 -18.14
CA ASP A 98 6.23 -6.79 -19.51
C ASP A 98 4.93 -7.60 -19.67
N GLU A 99 4.58 -8.41 -18.66
CA GLU A 99 3.33 -9.17 -18.62
C GLU A 99 2.18 -8.40 -17.94
N LEU A 100 2.47 -7.22 -17.38
CA LEU A 100 1.46 -6.40 -16.71
C LEU A 100 0.56 -5.68 -17.69
N VAL A 101 -0.75 -5.85 -17.50
CA VAL A 101 -1.76 -5.18 -18.33
C VAL A 101 -2.39 -4.04 -17.53
N VAL A 102 -2.27 -2.81 -18.03
CA VAL A 102 -2.93 -1.63 -17.46
C VAL A 102 -4.35 -1.53 -17.99
N THR A 103 -5.34 -1.51 -17.09
CA THR A 103 -6.75 -1.31 -17.46
C THR A 103 -7.26 0.02 -16.89
N PRO A 104 -7.70 0.97 -17.73
CA PRO A 104 -8.33 2.21 -17.27
C PRO A 104 -9.74 1.94 -16.73
N VAL A 105 -10.14 2.70 -15.71
CA VAL A 105 -11.49 2.62 -15.12
C VAL A 105 -12.11 4.00 -14.91
N ILE A 106 -13.43 4.07 -14.99
CA ILE A 106 -14.21 5.26 -14.66
C ILE A 106 -14.61 5.17 -13.19
N GLY A 107 -14.38 6.24 -12.45
CA GLY A 107 -14.68 6.32 -11.04
C GLY A 107 -16.15 6.57 -10.74
N PRO A 108 -16.53 6.51 -9.45
CA PRO A 108 -17.92 6.60 -9.01
C PRO A 108 -18.49 8.02 -9.12
N ARG A 109 -17.63 9.03 -9.32
CA ARG A 109 -18.02 10.43 -9.50
C ARG A 109 -17.79 10.82 -10.95
N PRO A 110 -18.68 11.64 -11.56
CA PRO A 110 -18.46 12.18 -12.89
C PRO A 110 -17.07 12.79 -13.05
N GLY A 111 -16.39 12.46 -14.15
CA GLY A 111 -15.04 12.94 -14.44
C GLY A 111 -13.91 12.26 -13.66
N SER A 112 -14.21 11.39 -12.69
CA SER A 112 -13.17 10.61 -12.00
C SER A 112 -12.70 9.45 -12.88
N ARG A 113 -11.39 9.29 -12.99
CA ARG A 113 -10.74 8.22 -13.75
C ARG A 113 -9.65 7.58 -12.91
N GLY A 114 -9.47 6.29 -13.08
CA GLY A 114 -8.48 5.50 -12.38
C GLY A 114 -7.93 4.42 -13.28
N TRP A 115 -7.16 3.52 -12.69
CA TRP A 115 -6.63 2.36 -13.38
C TRP A 115 -6.22 1.29 -12.37
N TYR A 116 -6.14 0.06 -12.85
CA TYR A 116 -5.51 -1.05 -12.16
C TYR A 116 -4.58 -1.80 -13.12
N MET A 117 -3.67 -2.61 -12.58
CA MET A 117 -2.84 -3.52 -13.37
C MET A 117 -3.15 -4.95 -13.01
N THR A 118 -3.14 -5.82 -14.01
CA THR A 118 -3.27 -7.27 -13.81
C THR A 118 -2.00 -8.01 -14.22
N LEU A 119 -1.75 -9.13 -13.54
CA LEU A 119 -0.77 -10.13 -13.93
C LEU A 119 -1.51 -11.46 -14.04
N ASN A 120 -1.48 -12.10 -15.20
CA ASN A 120 -2.27 -13.32 -15.47
C ASN A 120 -3.77 -13.18 -15.11
N GLY A 121 -4.36 -12.00 -15.39
CA GLY A 121 -5.76 -11.71 -15.06
C GLY A 121 -6.03 -11.35 -13.59
N VAL A 122 -5.06 -11.52 -12.69
CA VAL A 122 -5.20 -11.15 -11.27
C VAL A 122 -4.80 -9.70 -11.07
N VAL A 123 -5.67 -8.90 -10.44
CA VAL A 123 -5.39 -7.48 -10.14
C VAL A 123 -4.29 -7.38 -9.07
N VAL A 124 -3.15 -6.82 -9.43
CA VAL A 124 -1.95 -6.76 -8.57
C VAL A 124 -1.61 -5.35 -8.09
N VAL A 125 -1.96 -4.31 -8.86
CA VAL A 125 -1.67 -2.90 -8.56
C VAL A 125 -2.90 -2.06 -8.83
N THR A 126 -3.11 -1.02 -8.01
CA THR A 126 -4.15 0.00 -8.23
C THR A 126 -3.56 1.39 -8.21
N CYS A 127 -4.27 2.34 -8.81
CA CYS A 127 -3.92 3.74 -8.70
C CYS A 127 -4.00 4.24 -7.24
N GLY A 128 -3.14 5.19 -6.88
CA GLY A 128 -3.15 5.76 -5.53
C GLY A 128 -4.31 6.73 -5.24
N ARG A 129 -4.91 7.24 -6.31
CA ARG A 129 -5.99 8.24 -6.26
C ARG A 129 -6.80 8.22 -7.56
N TRP A 130 -7.96 8.86 -7.51
CA TRP A 130 -8.72 9.21 -8.71
C TRP A 130 -8.12 10.45 -9.39
N TYR A 131 -8.22 10.49 -10.71
CA TYR A 131 -7.76 11.56 -11.59
C TYR A 131 -8.96 12.24 -12.27
N GLY A 132 -8.88 13.55 -12.52
CA GLY A 132 -9.96 14.27 -13.21
C GLY A 132 -9.95 14.12 -14.74
N ALA A 133 -8.85 13.62 -15.32
CA ALA A 133 -8.64 13.55 -16.77
C ALA A 133 -8.10 12.18 -17.20
N ALA A 134 -8.46 11.74 -18.42
CA ALA A 134 -8.04 10.44 -18.96
C ALA A 134 -6.53 10.43 -19.22
N ALA A 135 -6.03 11.50 -19.83
CA ALA A 135 -4.61 11.72 -20.08
C ALA A 135 -3.81 11.61 -18.77
N SER A 136 -4.20 12.36 -17.72
CA SER A 136 -3.52 12.29 -16.42
C SER A 136 -3.60 10.90 -15.76
N SER A 137 -4.68 10.15 -15.97
CA SER A 137 -4.80 8.78 -15.48
C SER A 137 -3.85 7.84 -16.22
N ALA A 138 -3.76 7.96 -17.54
CA ALA A 138 -2.88 7.16 -18.39
C ALA A 138 -1.40 7.49 -18.12
N GLU A 139 -1.02 8.77 -18.08
CA GLU A 139 0.33 9.22 -17.73
C GLU A 139 0.76 8.69 -16.36
N ALA A 140 -0.15 8.76 -15.37
CA ALA A 140 0.14 8.23 -14.05
C ALA A 140 0.29 6.70 -14.04
N ALA A 141 -0.42 5.97 -14.91
CA ALA A 141 -0.27 4.53 -15.04
C ALA A 141 1.09 4.16 -15.66
N SER A 142 1.47 4.82 -16.75
CA SER A 142 2.78 4.65 -17.40
C SER A 142 3.92 4.97 -16.44
N ALA A 143 3.85 6.12 -15.76
CA ALA A 143 4.85 6.50 -14.76
C ALA A 143 4.91 5.48 -13.61
N SER A 144 3.79 4.89 -13.20
CA SER A 144 3.78 3.87 -12.15
C SER A 144 4.42 2.56 -12.59
N LEU A 145 4.25 2.18 -13.87
CA LEU A 145 4.88 0.98 -14.44
C LEU A 145 6.41 1.16 -14.52
N GLU A 146 6.87 2.29 -15.04
CA GLU A 146 8.29 2.65 -15.09
C GLU A 146 8.92 2.67 -13.70
N GLU A 147 8.21 3.26 -12.73
CA GLU A 147 8.68 3.36 -11.35
C GLU A 147 8.66 2.01 -10.62
N LEU A 148 7.71 1.14 -10.92
CA LEU A 148 7.70 -0.22 -10.39
C LEU A 148 8.98 -0.97 -10.79
N ALA A 149 9.44 -0.80 -12.03
CA ALA A 149 10.69 -1.39 -12.51
C ALA A 149 11.93 -0.84 -11.80
N ARG A 150 12.01 0.47 -11.56
CA ARG A 150 13.27 1.13 -11.11
C ARG A 150 13.34 1.61 -9.66
N ALA A 151 12.22 1.73 -8.95
CA ALA A 151 12.19 2.34 -7.62
C ALA A 151 13.13 1.63 -6.62
N ALA A 152 13.69 2.37 -5.67
CA ALA A 152 14.43 1.75 -4.57
C ALA A 152 13.46 1.02 -3.63
N ILE A 153 13.73 -0.24 -3.30
CA ILE A 153 12.89 -0.99 -2.34
C ILE A 153 13.37 -0.68 -0.94
N SER A 154 12.48 -0.18 -0.07
CA SER A 154 12.80 0.05 1.34
C SER A 154 13.11 -1.26 2.06
N GLU A 155 14.16 -1.26 2.88
CA GLU A 155 14.58 -2.42 3.69
C GLU A 155 13.72 -2.63 4.96
N ALA A 156 12.85 -1.67 5.29
CA ALA A 156 11.99 -1.76 6.47
C ALA A 156 10.53 -1.37 6.18
N ALA A 157 9.62 -2.01 6.92
CA ALA A 157 8.22 -1.61 7.01
C ALA A 157 8.06 -0.37 7.91
N ARG A 158 7.12 0.50 7.53
CA ARG A 158 6.71 1.66 8.31
C ARG A 158 5.28 1.48 8.75
N ASP A 159 5.00 1.76 10.02
CA ASP A 159 3.63 1.80 10.51
C ASP A 159 2.84 2.91 9.82
N VAL A 160 1.66 2.57 9.32
CA VAL A 160 0.70 3.57 8.84
C VAL A 160 0.12 4.25 10.08
N THR A 161 0.85 5.24 10.58
CA THR A 161 0.25 6.18 11.51
C THR A 161 -0.54 7.15 10.66
N ALA A 162 -1.87 7.17 10.83
CA ALA A 162 -2.72 8.21 10.24
C ALA A 162 -2.06 9.58 10.41
N PRO A 163 -2.11 10.49 9.42
CA PRO A 163 -1.58 11.82 9.60
C PRO A 163 -2.32 12.50 10.76
N GLY A 164 -1.62 12.67 11.87
CA GLY A 164 -2.05 13.53 12.99
C GLY A 164 -3.17 12.99 13.88
N ARG A 165 -2.85 12.05 14.78
CA ARG A 165 -3.20 12.31 16.18
C ARG A 165 -1.89 12.60 16.90
N ARG A 166 -1.59 13.89 17.09
CA ARG A 166 -0.74 14.31 18.21
C ARG A 166 -1.24 13.53 19.42
N ALA A 167 -0.33 12.85 20.11
CA ALA A 167 -0.64 12.32 21.43
C ALA A 167 -1.31 13.46 22.23
N PRO A 168 -2.44 13.23 22.92
CA PRO A 168 -2.90 14.22 23.87
C PRO A 168 -1.74 14.46 24.82
N GLY A 169 -1.27 15.70 24.87
CA GLY A 169 -0.18 16.09 25.74
C GLY A 169 -0.48 15.57 27.14
N ARG A 170 0.45 14.80 27.70
CA ARG A 170 0.45 14.39 29.10
C ARG A 170 -0.02 15.58 29.93
N PRO A 171 -1.13 15.50 30.67
CA PRO A 171 -1.55 16.62 31.51
C PRO A 171 -0.40 16.93 32.48
N ALA A 172 0.00 18.19 32.52
CA ALA A 172 1.00 18.67 33.45
C ALA A 172 0.57 18.28 34.88
N PRO A 173 1.49 17.81 35.74
CA PRO A 173 1.16 17.54 37.13
C PRO A 173 0.65 18.84 37.76
N ARG A 174 -0.60 18.81 38.24
CA ARG A 174 -1.15 19.87 39.08
C ARG A 174 -0.28 19.93 40.33
N THR A 175 0.57 20.95 40.43
CA THR A 175 1.22 21.30 41.68
C THR A 175 0.14 21.72 42.67
N ALA A 176 -0.14 20.84 43.62
CA ALA A 176 -0.77 21.22 44.86
C ALA A 176 0.23 22.10 45.62
N THR A 177 -0.10 23.38 45.78
CA THR A 177 0.51 24.24 46.77
C THR A 177 -0.63 25.11 47.30
N ASP A 178 -1.34 24.59 48.29
CA ASP A 178 -1.10 24.82 49.72
C ASP A 178 -1.70 26.17 50.15
N ARG A 179 -2.69 26.07 51.03
CA ARG A 179 -3.26 27.22 51.74
C ARG A 179 -2.18 27.78 52.67
N PRO A 180 -2.31 29.05 53.05
CA PRO A 180 -2.51 29.26 54.48
C PRO A 180 -3.67 30.21 54.78
N ALA A 181 -4.21 30.00 55.98
CA ALA A 181 -5.00 30.95 56.74
C ALA A 181 -4.26 32.28 56.88
N TRP A 182 -4.96 33.41 56.77
CA TRP A 182 -5.55 34.17 57.90
C TRP A 182 -6.72 35.00 57.34
#